data_AF-A0A7M3XXY4-F1
#
_entry.id   AF-A0A7M3XXY4-F1
#
_cell.length_a   1.000
_cell.length_b   1.000
_cell.length_c   1.000
_cell.angle_alpha   90.00
_cell.angle_beta   90.00
_cell.angle_gamma   90.00
#
_symmetry.space_group_name_H-M   'P 1'
#
loop_
_entity.id
_entity.type
_entity.pdbx_description
1 polymer ?
#
loop_
_entity_poly.entity_id
_entity_poly.type
_entity_poly.pdbx_seq_one_letter_code
_entity_poly.pdbx_strand_id
1 'polypeptide(L)'
;QAGYAASSVELVEAHGTSTKVGDATELSTLGTLWTGLEAGDNVAVGSIKSQIGHLKAAAGMAGLLKVTMALHHATIPPSAGFETPNPTVDWSDNPFFVPTEPMAWAQPDGHPRRAGVSAFGFGGTNFHVALEAYDPELHAAMGDTWASRWDAYVGGAAAPAAPSILDASATPSLDHATLKAVEGGVLLLSGDSVEAVSNLLAGLSVTGTTFDEDPRGHRLSAVFPEWSSSFDSGASVRLAVVATSWAEFEKRKGLAASSLSDPSRWGFLAAQGIMVTDKPAMPPQAKVAHMYPGQGSQYVGMTHDLWKRFSAVQDVWRQADETMIEVLDGESLSSFVLRSNLSKDEAKEAEEKLKRTEYTQPAMLTADLAIERALNDHGLKPDMVAGHSLGEYAALMSAGIMDMDNALRAAAAR
;
A
#
# COMPACT_ATOMS: atom_id res chain seq x y z
N GLN A 1 -30.81 -8.63 10.58
CA GLN A 1 -29.75 -9.13 9.67
C GLN A 1 -28.42 -9.31 10.40
N ALA A 2 -27.98 -8.33 11.19
CA ALA A 2 -26.72 -8.42 11.95
C ALA A 2 -26.73 -9.41 13.13
N GLY A 3 -27.88 -9.99 13.49
CA GLY A 3 -27.97 -11.01 14.55
C GLY A 3 -28.05 -10.46 15.98
N TYR A 4 -28.06 -9.13 16.17
CA TYR A 4 -28.25 -8.48 17.46
C TYR A 4 -29.48 -7.57 17.51
N ALA A 5 -29.95 -7.28 18.72
CA ALA A 5 -31.09 -6.41 19.00
C ALA A 5 -30.71 -4.93 18.83
N ALA A 6 -31.66 -4.10 18.34
CA ALA A 6 -31.45 -2.66 18.20
C ALA A 6 -31.11 -1.98 19.54
N SER A 7 -31.69 -2.46 20.64
CA SER A 7 -31.41 -1.97 22.00
C SER A 7 -29.97 -2.14 22.47
N SER A 8 -29.13 -2.91 21.74
CA SER A 8 -27.70 -3.04 22.01
C SER A 8 -26.83 -2.04 21.26
N VAL A 9 -27.42 -1.08 20.53
CA VAL A 9 -26.70 -0.06 19.76
C VAL A 9 -26.66 1.24 20.56
N GLU A 10 -25.46 1.76 20.83
CA GLU A 10 -25.27 2.99 21.62
C GLU A 10 -25.01 4.24 20.77
N LEU A 11 -24.71 4.09 19.48
CA LEU A 11 -24.47 5.22 18.58
C LEU A 11 -25.24 5.06 17.26
N VAL A 12 -25.99 6.09 16.89
CA VAL A 12 -26.59 6.21 15.57
C VAL A 12 -25.98 7.40 14.84
N GLU A 13 -25.22 7.10 13.78
CA GLU A 13 -24.86 8.06 12.75
C GLU A 13 -26.05 8.21 11.79
N ALA A 14 -26.88 9.21 12.08
CA ALA A 14 -28.10 9.51 11.36
C ALA A 14 -27.84 10.09 9.96
N HIS A 15 -28.85 9.99 9.09
CA HIS A 15 -28.88 10.74 7.86
C HIS A 15 -28.85 12.24 8.12
N GLY A 16 -29.59 12.75 9.13
CA GLY A 16 -29.33 14.02 9.81
C GLY A 16 -28.95 15.18 8.88
N THR A 17 -29.86 15.55 7.97
CA THR A 17 -29.64 16.64 7.00
C THR A 17 -30.00 18.02 7.54
N SER A 18 -30.27 18.11 8.84
CA SER A 18 -30.67 19.36 9.51
C SER A 18 -31.98 19.91 8.95
N THR A 19 -32.90 19.03 8.56
CA THR A 19 -34.23 19.42 8.10
C THR A 19 -35.24 19.16 9.21
N LYS A 20 -36.06 20.16 9.57
CA LYS A 20 -36.99 20.06 10.71
C LYS A 20 -37.87 18.81 10.65
N VAL A 21 -38.44 18.52 9.48
CA VAL A 21 -39.34 17.37 9.28
C VAL A 21 -38.55 16.08 9.10
N GLY A 22 -37.44 16.10 8.36
CA GLY A 22 -36.65 14.90 8.10
C GLY A 22 -36.00 14.35 9.37
N ASP A 23 -35.39 15.22 10.18
CA ASP A 23 -34.76 14.82 11.44
C ASP A 23 -35.79 14.26 12.43
N ALA A 24 -36.97 14.87 12.51
CA ALA A 24 -38.05 14.38 13.36
C ALA A 24 -38.61 13.02 12.90
N THR A 25 -38.79 12.86 11.59
CA THR A 25 -39.24 11.59 11.00
C THR A 25 -38.20 10.49 11.21
N GLU A 26 -36.92 10.81 11.06
CA GLU A 26 -35.82 9.86 11.28
C GLU A 26 -35.80 9.40 12.74
N LEU A 27 -35.78 10.32 13.70
CA LEU A 27 -35.73 9.98 15.13
C LEU A 27 -37.00 9.27 15.60
N SER A 28 -38.20 9.69 15.16
CA SER A 28 -39.44 9.01 15.53
C SER A 28 -39.47 7.57 15.00
N THR A 29 -38.96 7.36 13.77
CA THR A 29 -38.92 6.03 13.16
C THR A 29 -37.90 5.15 13.88
N LEU A 30 -36.70 5.66 14.15
CA LEU A 30 -35.67 4.95 14.92
C LEU A 30 -36.18 4.62 16.32
N GLY A 31 -36.89 5.54 16.99
CA GLY A 31 -37.44 5.34 18.34
C GLY A 31 -38.35 4.12 18.45
N THR A 32 -39.07 3.76 17.38
CA THR A 32 -39.91 2.54 17.37
C THR A 32 -39.11 1.23 17.46
N LEU A 33 -37.81 1.26 17.17
CA LEU A 33 -36.94 0.07 17.14
C LEU A 33 -36.22 -0.17 18.48
N TRP A 34 -35.94 0.87 19.26
CA TRP A 34 -35.26 0.76 20.55
C TRP A 34 -36.26 0.49 21.68
N THR A 35 -36.88 -0.68 21.63
CA THR A 35 -37.82 -1.13 22.66
C THR A 35 -37.11 -1.54 23.94
N GLY A 36 -37.66 -1.18 25.11
CA GLY A 36 -37.14 -1.61 26.41
C GLY A 36 -36.02 -0.73 26.96
N LEU A 37 -35.77 0.42 26.35
CA LEU A 37 -34.99 1.50 26.95
C LEU A 37 -35.94 2.58 27.47
N GLU A 38 -35.58 3.17 28.61
CA GLU A 38 -36.26 4.37 29.12
C GLU A 38 -35.97 5.57 28.19
N ALA A 39 -36.81 6.60 28.25
CA ALA A 39 -36.51 7.86 27.60
C ALA A 39 -35.25 8.51 28.21
N GLY A 40 -34.45 9.22 27.40
CA GLY A 40 -33.27 9.96 27.85
C GLY A 40 -31.94 9.55 27.19
N ASP A 41 -30.83 9.78 27.89
CA ASP A 41 -29.45 9.76 27.35
C ASP A 41 -28.86 8.35 27.16
N ASN A 42 -29.61 7.43 26.55
CA ASN A 42 -29.22 6.03 26.39
C ASN A 42 -28.46 5.78 25.08
N VAL A 43 -28.84 6.46 23.99
CA VAL A 43 -28.30 6.23 22.65
C VAL A 43 -27.84 7.56 22.05
N ALA A 44 -26.55 7.68 21.78
CA ALA A 44 -26.02 8.86 21.12
C ALA A 44 -26.53 8.91 19.67
N VAL A 45 -27.00 10.07 19.21
CA VAL A 45 -27.37 10.30 17.81
C VAL A 45 -26.68 11.53 17.27
N GLY A 46 -26.10 11.43 16.08
CA GLY A 46 -25.42 12.55 15.44
C GLY A 46 -25.27 12.37 13.94
N SER A 47 -24.72 13.37 13.27
CA SER A 47 -24.36 13.25 11.86
C SER A 47 -23.05 13.96 11.56
N ILE A 48 -22.14 13.31 10.83
CA ILE A 48 -20.89 13.90 10.34
C ILE A 48 -21.12 15.15 9.48
N LYS A 49 -22.34 15.27 8.92
CA LYS A 49 -22.75 16.43 8.10
C LYS A 49 -22.69 17.75 8.87
N SER A 50 -22.82 17.72 10.19
CA SER A 50 -22.61 18.89 11.04
C SER A 50 -21.18 19.43 10.97
N GLN A 51 -20.19 18.58 10.67
CA GLN A 51 -18.77 18.94 10.64
C GLN A 51 -18.25 19.25 9.24
N ILE A 52 -18.67 18.47 8.25
CA ILE A 52 -18.10 18.52 6.88
C ILE A 52 -19.14 18.82 5.80
N GLY A 53 -20.38 19.12 6.19
CA GLY A 53 -21.49 19.32 5.28
C GLY A 53 -22.00 18.01 4.64
N HIS A 54 -23.06 18.13 3.83
CA HIS A 54 -23.64 16.98 3.15
C HIS A 54 -22.92 16.65 1.84
N LEU A 55 -22.06 15.62 1.87
CA LEU A 55 -21.26 15.17 0.73
C LEU A 55 -22.03 14.39 -0.36
N LYS A 56 -23.36 14.52 -0.43
CA LYS A 56 -24.24 13.83 -1.39
C LYS A 56 -23.93 12.33 -1.51
N ALA A 57 -23.42 11.89 -2.66
CA ALA A 57 -23.10 10.48 -2.95
C ALA A 57 -22.09 9.88 -1.96
N ALA A 58 -21.19 10.69 -1.39
CA ALA A 58 -20.20 10.24 -0.41
C ALA A 58 -20.69 10.32 1.04
N ALA A 59 -21.91 10.79 1.30
CA ALA A 59 -22.38 11.04 2.65
C ALA A 59 -22.50 9.78 3.52
N GLY A 60 -22.92 8.66 2.93
CA GLY A 60 -22.98 7.37 3.63
C GLY A 60 -21.59 6.87 4.03
N MET A 61 -20.62 6.94 3.11
CA MET A 61 -19.24 6.55 3.38
C MET A 61 -18.57 7.45 4.43
N ALA A 62 -18.87 8.75 4.41
CA ALA A 62 -18.40 9.67 5.44
C ALA A 62 -18.93 9.28 6.82
N GLY A 63 -20.22 8.95 6.93
CA GLY A 63 -20.81 8.44 8.18
C GLY A 63 -20.17 7.12 8.63
N LEU A 64 -19.92 6.21 7.69
CA LEU A 64 -19.22 4.95 7.95
C LEU A 64 -17.82 5.20 8.52
N LEU A 65 -17.04 6.09 7.92
CA LEU A 65 -15.71 6.47 8.41
C LEU A 65 -15.76 7.05 9.82
N LYS A 66 -16.70 7.96 10.13
CA LYS A 66 -16.87 8.48 11.49
C LYS A 66 -17.15 7.35 12.48
N VAL A 67 -18.06 6.43 12.15
CA VAL A 67 -18.40 5.33 13.06
C VAL A 67 -17.26 4.34 13.22
N THR A 68 -16.55 3.97 12.15
CA THR A 68 -15.37 3.11 12.23
C THR A 68 -14.31 3.72 13.14
N MET A 69 -14.04 5.02 13.00
CA MET A 69 -13.08 5.73 13.86
C MET A 69 -13.59 5.84 15.30
N ALA A 70 -14.89 6.07 15.51
CA ALA A 70 -15.51 6.10 16.83
C ALA A 70 -15.38 4.76 17.57
N LEU A 71 -15.63 3.64 16.87
CA LEU A 71 -15.46 2.30 17.41
C LEU A 71 -13.97 2.00 17.70
N HIS A 72 -13.07 2.34 16.77
CA HIS A 72 -11.64 2.12 16.91
C HIS A 72 -11.04 2.89 18.10
N HIS A 73 -11.43 4.15 18.28
CA HIS A 73 -10.96 5.00 19.36
C HIS A 73 -11.81 4.93 20.63
N ALA A 74 -12.82 4.04 20.68
CA ALA A 74 -13.75 3.93 21.80
C ALA A 74 -14.30 5.30 22.27
N THR A 75 -14.70 6.16 21.33
CA THR A 75 -15.13 7.54 21.61
C THR A 75 -16.39 7.86 20.82
N ILE A 76 -17.43 8.38 21.49
CA ILE A 76 -18.63 8.95 20.86
C ILE A 76 -18.30 10.39 20.43
N PRO A 77 -18.27 10.70 19.12
CA PRO A 77 -17.89 12.04 18.66
C PRO A 77 -19.03 13.06 18.80
N PRO A 78 -18.72 14.35 19.01
CA PRO A 78 -19.72 15.40 19.11
C PRO A 78 -20.37 15.74 17.75
N SER A 79 -21.57 16.31 17.82
CA SER A 79 -22.27 16.97 16.71
C SER A 79 -22.12 18.49 16.83
N ALA A 80 -21.58 19.13 15.79
CA ALA A 80 -21.36 20.58 15.81
C ALA A 80 -22.67 21.36 15.66
N GLY A 81 -22.72 22.54 16.29
CA GLY A 81 -23.83 23.48 16.14
C GLY A 81 -25.16 23.03 16.76
N PHE A 82 -25.15 22.00 17.61
CA PHE A 82 -26.33 21.59 18.36
C PHE A 82 -26.45 22.41 19.65
N GLU A 83 -27.32 23.43 19.63
CA GLU A 83 -27.60 24.29 20.78
C GLU A 83 -29.06 24.19 21.23
N THR A 84 -30.00 24.38 20.30
CA THR A 84 -31.44 24.34 20.57
C THR A 84 -32.05 23.09 19.95
N PRO A 85 -32.52 22.12 20.75
CA PRO A 85 -33.14 20.90 20.23
C PRO A 85 -34.36 21.20 19.32
N ASN A 86 -34.55 20.38 18.30
CA ASN A 86 -35.69 20.53 17.40
C ASN A 86 -37.01 20.26 18.15
N PRO A 87 -37.94 21.24 18.26
CA PRO A 87 -39.16 21.08 19.05
C PRO A 87 -40.20 20.13 18.41
N THR A 88 -39.99 19.69 17.17
CA THR A 88 -40.86 18.69 16.53
C THR A 88 -40.49 17.25 16.90
N VAL A 89 -39.39 17.06 17.65
CA VAL A 89 -39.00 15.78 18.24
C VAL A 89 -39.49 15.77 19.69
N ASP A 90 -40.20 14.72 20.09
CA ASP A 90 -40.55 14.52 21.49
C ASP A 90 -39.35 13.94 22.24
N TRP A 91 -38.48 14.81 22.74
CA TRP A 91 -37.30 14.44 23.52
C TRP A 91 -37.63 13.82 24.88
N SER A 92 -38.88 13.91 25.34
CA SER A 92 -39.29 13.30 26.61
C SER A 92 -39.70 11.82 26.47
N ASP A 93 -39.87 11.35 25.23
CA ASP A 93 -40.36 10.01 24.92
C ASP A 93 -39.51 9.32 23.83
N ASN A 94 -38.18 9.52 23.88
CA ASN A 94 -37.24 8.77 23.04
C ASN A 94 -35.90 8.53 23.76
N PRO A 95 -35.13 7.49 23.37
CA PRO A 95 -33.89 7.10 24.04
C PRO A 95 -32.64 7.82 23.49
N PHE A 96 -32.80 8.84 22.65
CA PHE A 96 -31.70 9.47 21.95
C PHE A 96 -31.26 10.79 22.57
N PHE A 97 -29.94 11.03 22.53
CA PHE A 97 -29.36 12.32 22.88
C PHE A 97 -28.29 12.73 21.85
N VAL A 98 -28.10 14.03 21.67
CA VAL A 98 -27.10 14.55 20.73
C VAL A 98 -25.84 14.97 21.50
N PRO A 99 -24.69 14.27 21.33
CA PRO A 99 -23.47 14.61 22.03
C PRO A 99 -22.93 15.95 21.53
N THR A 100 -22.64 16.89 22.43
CA THR A 100 -22.04 18.20 22.13
C THR A 100 -20.54 18.25 22.41
N GLU A 101 -20.02 17.28 23.17
CA GLU A 101 -18.61 17.10 23.49
C GLU A 101 -18.18 15.64 23.21
N PRO A 102 -16.89 15.37 22.97
CA PRO A 102 -16.40 14.00 22.83
C PRO A 102 -16.58 13.22 24.14
N MET A 103 -17.20 12.04 24.07
CA MET A 103 -17.47 11.20 25.23
C MET A 103 -16.72 9.87 25.13
N ALA A 104 -16.17 9.40 26.24
CA ALA A 104 -15.63 8.05 26.31
C ALA A 104 -16.76 7.03 26.07
N TRP A 105 -16.55 6.09 25.15
CA TRP A 105 -17.49 5.02 24.88
C TRP A 105 -17.10 3.81 25.72
N ALA A 106 -17.75 3.63 26.86
CA ALA A 106 -17.50 2.48 27.72
C ALA A 106 -17.81 1.16 26.98
N GLN A 107 -17.10 0.09 27.35
CA GLN A 107 -17.39 -1.25 26.83
C GLN A 107 -18.70 -1.74 27.46
N PRO A 108 -19.73 -2.11 26.67
CA PRO A 108 -20.96 -2.69 27.20
C PRO A 108 -20.73 -4.11 27.74
N ASP A 109 -21.56 -4.51 28.70
CA ASP A 109 -21.56 -5.89 29.21
C ASP A 109 -22.20 -6.84 28.20
N GLY A 110 -21.46 -7.87 27.79
CA GLY A 110 -21.99 -8.97 26.99
C GLY A 110 -22.05 -8.73 25.47
N HIS A 111 -21.57 -7.59 24.97
CA HIS A 111 -21.37 -7.38 23.53
C HIS A 111 -20.34 -6.28 23.20
N PRO A 112 -19.79 -6.26 21.97
CA PRO A 112 -18.99 -5.13 21.50
C PRO A 112 -19.82 -3.85 21.40
N ARG A 113 -19.14 -2.69 21.46
CA ARG A 113 -19.77 -1.39 21.14
C ARG A 113 -20.42 -1.46 19.76
N ARG A 114 -21.62 -0.94 19.62
CA ARG A 114 -22.40 -1.07 18.37
C ARG A 114 -22.89 0.27 17.89
N ALA A 115 -22.86 0.43 16.56
CA ALA A 115 -23.36 1.61 15.89
C ALA A 115 -24.25 1.28 14.70
N GLY A 116 -25.19 2.17 14.41
CA GLY A 116 -25.92 2.22 13.15
C GLY A 116 -25.47 3.40 12.30
N VAL A 117 -25.41 3.23 10.98
CA VAL A 117 -25.20 4.31 10.01
C VAL A 117 -26.38 4.36 9.05
N SER A 118 -27.12 5.46 9.03
CA SER A 118 -28.27 5.68 8.16
C SER A 118 -27.94 6.64 7.01
N ALA A 119 -28.38 6.31 5.80
CA ALA A 119 -28.29 7.19 4.63
C ALA A 119 -29.55 7.10 3.76
N PHE A 120 -30.26 8.22 3.60
CA PHE A 120 -31.50 8.28 2.84
C PHE A 120 -31.30 9.10 1.57
N GLY A 121 -31.42 8.46 0.41
CA GLY A 121 -31.31 9.12 -0.88
C GLY A 121 -32.59 9.87 -1.23
N PHE A 122 -32.47 10.99 -1.94
CA PHE A 122 -33.63 11.79 -2.38
C PHE A 122 -34.65 11.00 -3.23
N GLY A 123 -34.19 9.96 -3.93
CA GLY A 123 -35.05 9.04 -4.70
C GLY A 123 -35.83 8.02 -3.85
N GLY A 124 -35.73 8.06 -2.52
CA GLY A 124 -36.41 7.14 -1.60
C GLY A 124 -35.63 5.86 -1.29
N THR A 125 -34.43 5.69 -1.84
CA THR A 125 -33.55 4.55 -1.52
C THR A 125 -32.86 4.79 -0.18
N ASN A 126 -33.16 3.93 0.79
CA ASN A 126 -32.65 4.03 2.16
C ASN A 126 -31.68 2.89 2.44
N PHE A 127 -30.54 3.23 3.05
CA PHE A 127 -29.56 2.26 3.53
C PHE A 127 -29.36 2.43 5.03
N HIS A 128 -29.20 1.32 5.72
CA HIS A 128 -28.77 1.28 7.11
C HIS A 128 -27.69 0.20 7.26
N VAL A 129 -26.55 0.57 7.84
CA VAL A 129 -25.44 -0.34 8.11
C VAL A 129 -25.29 -0.48 9.60
N ALA A 130 -25.22 -1.72 10.06
CA ALA A 130 -24.97 -2.06 11.45
C ALA A 130 -23.49 -2.39 11.60
N LEU A 131 -22.80 -1.76 12.55
CA LEU A 131 -21.38 -1.93 12.84
C LEU A 131 -21.19 -2.29 14.31
N GLU A 132 -20.15 -3.06 14.60
CA GLU A 132 -19.71 -3.28 15.97
C GLU A 132 -18.18 -3.23 16.05
N ALA A 133 -17.65 -2.93 17.23
CA ALA A 133 -16.21 -2.92 17.46
C ALA A 133 -15.65 -4.32 17.27
N TYR A 134 -14.47 -4.43 16.64
CA TYR A 134 -13.82 -5.72 16.47
C TYR A 134 -13.37 -6.27 17.83
N ASP A 135 -13.91 -7.43 18.16
CA ASP A 135 -13.52 -8.29 19.28
C ASP A 135 -12.92 -9.60 18.73
N PRO A 136 -11.64 -9.89 18.97
CA PRO A 136 -10.99 -11.08 18.41
C PRO A 136 -11.66 -12.39 18.80
N GLU A 137 -12.13 -12.54 20.05
CA GLU A 137 -12.70 -13.80 20.54
C GLU A 137 -14.07 -14.07 19.91
N LEU A 138 -14.90 -13.04 19.81
CA LEU A 138 -16.23 -13.14 19.20
C LEU A 138 -16.18 -13.28 17.67
N HIS A 139 -15.31 -12.51 17.02
CA HIS A 139 -15.32 -12.43 15.55
C HIS A 139 -14.43 -13.47 14.87
N ALA A 140 -13.49 -14.12 15.57
CA ALA A 140 -12.67 -15.19 14.97
C ALA A 140 -13.55 -16.30 14.38
N ALA A 141 -14.54 -16.80 15.14
CA ALA A 141 -15.44 -17.85 14.67
C ALA A 141 -16.30 -17.41 13.45
N MET A 142 -16.69 -16.14 13.41
CA MET A 142 -17.40 -15.57 12.25
C MET A 142 -16.48 -15.49 11.03
N GLY A 143 -15.23 -15.06 11.24
CA GLY A 143 -14.18 -15.01 10.22
C GLY A 143 -13.91 -16.38 9.62
N ASP A 144 -13.73 -17.41 10.44
CA ASP A 144 -13.50 -18.79 10.01
C ASP A 144 -14.66 -19.33 9.16
N THR A 145 -15.89 -19.01 9.56
CA THR A 145 -17.09 -19.40 8.81
C THR A 145 -17.15 -18.73 7.45
N TRP A 146 -16.81 -17.44 7.38
CA TRP A 146 -16.77 -16.69 6.12
C TRP A 146 -15.63 -17.17 5.21
N ALA A 147 -14.44 -17.38 5.75
CA ALA A 147 -13.30 -17.92 5.03
C ALA A 147 -13.64 -19.29 4.41
N SER A 148 -14.22 -20.20 5.19
CA SER A 148 -14.64 -21.52 4.71
C SER A 148 -15.64 -21.43 3.55
N ARG A 149 -16.59 -20.49 3.61
CA ARG A 149 -17.56 -20.26 2.52
C ARG A 149 -16.90 -19.66 1.29
N TRP A 150 -15.96 -18.75 1.49
CA TRP A 150 -15.20 -18.14 0.42
C TRP A 150 -14.33 -19.18 -0.29
N ASP A 151 -13.59 -20.00 0.45
CA ASP A 151 -12.75 -21.08 -0.08
C ASP A 151 -13.58 -22.08 -0.91
N ALA A 152 -14.77 -22.44 -0.42
CA ALA A 152 -15.70 -23.29 -1.16
C ALA A 152 -16.21 -22.63 -2.45
N TYR A 153 -16.39 -21.30 -2.45
CA TYR A 153 -16.82 -20.54 -3.62
C TYR A 153 -15.71 -20.39 -4.67
N VAL A 154 -14.47 -20.13 -4.25
CA VAL A 154 -13.32 -19.91 -5.15
C VAL A 154 -12.59 -21.20 -5.55
N GLY A 155 -13.03 -22.36 -5.08
CA GLY A 155 -12.50 -23.67 -5.50
C GLY A 155 -11.18 -24.06 -4.83
N GLY A 156 -10.94 -23.60 -3.59
CA GLY A 156 -9.81 -24.08 -2.77
C GLY A 156 -8.44 -23.50 -3.12
N ALA A 157 -8.36 -22.48 -3.98
CA ALA A 157 -7.15 -21.65 -4.03
C ALA A 157 -7.06 -20.86 -2.72
N ALA A 158 -6.21 -21.33 -1.80
CA ALA A 158 -5.96 -20.64 -0.56
C ALA A 158 -5.54 -19.20 -0.87
N ALA A 159 -6.33 -18.23 -0.40
CA ALA A 159 -5.87 -16.85 -0.43
C ALA A 159 -4.55 -16.79 0.35
N PRO A 160 -3.53 -16.05 -0.12
CA PRO A 160 -2.33 -15.85 0.66
C PRO A 160 -2.72 -15.25 2.01
N ALA A 161 -2.55 -16.03 3.08
CA ALA A 161 -2.84 -15.62 4.44
C ALA A 161 -1.52 -15.28 5.12
N ALA A 162 -1.38 -14.02 5.55
CA ALA A 162 -0.32 -13.62 6.45
C ALA A 162 -0.78 -13.78 7.90
N PRO A 163 0.11 -14.11 8.85
CA PRO A 163 -0.18 -13.99 10.27
C PRO A 163 -0.74 -12.59 10.58
N SER A 164 -1.71 -12.52 11.49
CA SER A 164 -2.28 -11.23 11.91
C SER A 164 -1.18 -10.33 12.44
N ILE A 165 -1.23 -9.03 12.10
CA ILE A 165 -0.33 -8.03 12.72
C ILE A 165 -0.54 -7.93 14.25
N LEU A 166 -1.64 -8.47 14.77
CA LEU A 166 -1.95 -8.54 16.19
C LEU A 166 -1.52 -9.87 16.84
N ASP A 167 -1.02 -10.84 16.07
CA ASP A 167 -0.50 -12.08 16.61
C ASP A 167 0.89 -11.84 17.22
N ALA A 168 0.96 -11.79 18.55
CA ALA A 168 2.20 -11.59 19.27
C ALA A 168 3.22 -12.74 19.12
N SER A 169 2.79 -13.90 18.62
CA SER A 169 3.65 -15.03 18.31
C SER A 169 4.15 -15.04 16.86
N ALA A 170 3.60 -14.17 16.00
CA ALA A 170 4.00 -14.06 14.62
C ALA A 170 5.48 -13.67 14.53
N THR A 171 6.26 -14.47 13.83
CA THR A 171 7.65 -14.15 13.52
C THR A 171 7.67 -13.35 12.22
N PRO A 172 8.25 -12.14 12.20
CA PRO A 172 8.34 -11.37 10.97
C PRO A 172 9.21 -12.15 9.96
N SER A 173 8.74 -12.24 8.72
CA SER A 173 9.50 -12.89 7.63
C SER A 173 10.79 -12.13 7.28
N LEU A 174 10.85 -10.83 7.59
CA LEU A 174 12.02 -9.97 7.42
C LEU A 174 12.21 -9.14 8.69
N ASP A 175 13.40 -9.16 9.26
CA ASP A 175 13.77 -8.28 10.36
C ASP A 175 14.07 -6.84 9.89
N HIS A 176 14.21 -5.91 10.83
CA HIS A 176 14.49 -4.50 10.51
C HIS A 176 15.79 -4.33 9.73
N ALA A 177 16.83 -5.11 10.03
CA ALA A 177 18.10 -5.06 9.32
C ALA A 177 17.95 -5.46 7.85
N THR A 178 17.19 -6.53 7.58
CA THR A 178 16.90 -7.02 6.23
C THR A 178 16.05 -6.02 5.47
N LEU A 179 15.04 -5.42 6.12
CA LEU A 179 14.22 -4.38 5.51
C LEU A 179 15.04 -3.13 5.15
N LYS A 180 16.00 -2.73 5.99
CA LYS A 180 16.92 -1.62 5.68
C LYS A 180 17.80 -1.93 4.48
N ALA A 181 18.24 -3.18 4.31
CA ALA A 181 19.09 -3.57 3.18
C ALA A 181 18.37 -3.50 1.82
N VAL A 182 17.03 -3.48 1.81
CA VAL A 182 16.20 -3.35 0.60
C VAL A 182 15.36 -2.08 0.59
N GLU A 183 15.64 -1.15 1.50
CA GLU A 183 15.00 0.17 1.54
C GLU A 183 15.67 1.10 0.53
N GLY A 184 14.89 2.05 0.02
CA GLY A 184 15.39 3.12 -0.82
C GLY A 184 14.29 3.85 -1.54
N GLY A 185 14.67 4.91 -2.25
CA GLY A 185 13.73 5.70 -3.02
C GLY A 185 14.42 6.59 -4.03
N VAL A 186 13.59 7.14 -4.92
CA VAL A 186 13.96 8.20 -5.86
C VAL A 186 13.10 9.42 -5.54
N LEU A 187 13.75 10.49 -5.09
CA LEU A 187 13.13 11.80 -4.92
C LEU A 187 13.20 12.54 -6.26
N LEU A 188 12.08 13.08 -6.72
CA LEU A 188 11.99 13.88 -7.93
C LEU A 188 11.58 15.30 -7.57
N LEU A 189 12.34 16.30 -8.05
CA LEU A 189 12.04 17.72 -7.89
C LEU A 189 12.15 18.42 -9.24
N SER A 190 11.38 19.50 -9.40
CA SER A 190 11.32 20.27 -10.64
C SER A 190 11.08 21.74 -10.35
N GLY A 191 11.56 22.62 -11.23
CA GLY A 191 11.33 24.05 -11.14
C GLY A 191 11.83 24.82 -12.35
N ASP A 192 11.55 26.12 -12.37
CA ASP A 192 11.92 27.00 -13.49
C ASP A 192 13.41 27.36 -13.51
N SER A 193 14.12 27.10 -12.41
CA SER A 193 15.55 27.38 -12.28
C SER A 193 16.24 26.41 -11.32
N VAL A 194 17.57 26.34 -11.42
CA VAL A 194 18.43 25.59 -10.48
C VAL A 194 18.27 26.11 -9.05
N GLU A 195 18.04 27.42 -8.88
CA GLU A 195 17.80 28.03 -7.59
C GLU A 195 16.46 27.56 -6.99
N ALA A 196 15.40 27.51 -7.78
CA ALA A 196 14.10 27.02 -7.33
C ALA A 196 14.18 25.56 -6.85
N VAL A 197 14.84 24.69 -7.62
CA VAL A 197 15.06 23.29 -7.24
C VAL A 197 15.94 23.16 -5.99
N SER A 198 17.00 23.96 -5.87
CA SER A 198 17.84 24.02 -4.67
C SER A 198 17.04 24.39 -3.42
N ASN A 199 16.16 25.38 -3.52
CA ASN A 199 15.32 25.84 -2.41
C ASN A 199 14.31 24.78 -1.99
N LEU A 200 13.67 24.09 -2.96
CA LEU A 200 12.79 22.95 -2.66
C LEU A 200 13.54 21.87 -1.90
N LEU A 201 14.71 21.44 -2.42
CA LEU A 201 15.52 20.40 -1.80
C LEU A 201 15.94 20.78 -0.38
N ALA A 202 16.35 22.04 -0.14
CA ALA A 202 16.75 22.53 1.17
C ALA A 202 15.62 22.43 2.21
N GLY A 203 14.37 22.69 1.80
CA GLY A 203 13.19 22.68 2.66
C GLY A 203 12.70 21.28 3.08
N LEU A 204 13.16 20.21 2.43
CA LEU A 204 12.70 18.85 2.73
C LEU A 204 13.24 18.35 4.06
N SER A 205 12.36 17.95 4.98
CA SER A 205 12.73 17.35 6.26
C SER A 205 11.55 16.57 6.83
N VAL A 206 11.84 15.60 7.70
CA VAL A 206 10.82 14.88 8.48
C VAL A 206 10.94 15.24 9.95
N THR A 207 9.81 15.21 10.65
CA THR A 207 9.76 15.36 12.12
C THR A 207 9.54 13.99 12.76
N GLY A 208 10.37 13.60 13.72
CA GLY A 208 10.29 12.29 14.38
C GLY A 208 11.42 11.36 13.99
N THR A 209 11.27 10.06 14.26
CA THR A 209 12.30 9.05 13.99
C THR A 209 12.30 8.64 12.51
N THR A 210 13.48 8.32 12.01
CA THR A 210 13.65 7.80 10.66
C THR A 210 13.69 6.27 10.68
N PHE A 211 13.42 5.66 9.52
CA PHE A 211 13.48 4.20 9.38
C PHE A 211 14.89 3.62 9.60
N ASP A 212 15.94 4.44 9.51
CA ASP A 212 17.32 4.02 9.82
C ASP A 212 17.44 3.59 11.30
N GLU A 213 16.67 4.25 12.18
CA GLU A 213 16.73 4.16 13.64
C GLU A 213 15.59 3.31 14.24
N ASP A 214 14.35 3.46 13.74
CA ASP A 214 13.15 2.79 14.25
C ASP A 214 12.43 2.06 13.10
N PRO A 215 12.04 0.77 13.23
CA PRO A 215 11.27 0.06 12.20
C PRO A 215 9.91 0.70 11.85
N ARG A 216 9.39 1.60 12.69
CA ARG A 216 8.17 2.40 12.48
C ARG A 216 8.45 3.84 12.06
N GLY A 217 9.72 4.22 11.95
CA GLY A 217 10.14 5.55 11.51
C GLY A 217 9.81 5.79 10.03
N HIS A 218 9.96 7.05 9.60
CA HIS A 218 9.69 7.45 8.23
C HIS A 218 10.56 6.67 7.23
N ARG A 219 9.95 6.06 6.21
CA ARG A 219 10.66 5.34 5.14
C ARG A 219 10.88 6.25 3.94
N LEU A 220 12.05 6.14 3.31
CA LEU A 220 12.33 6.85 2.05
C LEU A 220 11.32 6.45 0.96
N SER A 221 11.01 5.17 0.86
CA SER A 221 10.03 4.63 -0.10
C SER A 221 8.61 5.18 0.05
N ALA A 222 8.27 5.75 1.22
CA ALA A 222 6.98 6.39 1.46
C ALA A 222 7.06 7.92 1.33
N VAL A 223 8.10 8.53 1.88
CA VAL A 223 8.23 10.00 1.95
C VAL A 223 8.66 10.60 0.61
N PHE A 224 9.54 9.95 -0.15
CA PHE A 224 9.99 10.51 -1.42
C PHE A 224 8.86 10.66 -2.45
N PRO A 225 7.94 9.68 -2.64
CA PRO A 225 6.76 9.88 -3.48
C PRO A 225 5.89 11.06 -3.03
N GLU A 226 5.70 11.26 -1.73
CA GLU A 226 4.94 12.39 -1.18
C GLU A 226 5.59 13.73 -1.55
N TRP A 227 6.90 13.86 -1.32
CA TRP A 227 7.66 15.06 -1.70
C TRP A 227 7.74 15.28 -3.21
N SER A 228 7.69 14.19 -3.99
CA SER A 228 7.70 14.22 -5.45
C SER A 228 6.32 14.50 -6.07
N SER A 229 5.27 14.65 -5.27
CA SER A 229 3.87 14.78 -5.75
C SER A 229 3.64 16.00 -6.66
N SER A 230 4.48 17.03 -6.55
CA SER A 230 4.44 18.24 -7.38
C SER A 230 5.42 18.22 -8.56
N PHE A 231 6.08 17.08 -8.80
CA PHE A 231 7.05 16.95 -9.89
C PHE A 231 6.38 17.17 -11.25
N ASP A 232 6.93 18.11 -12.02
CA ASP A 232 6.55 18.40 -13.39
C ASP A 232 7.68 18.03 -14.36
N SER A 233 7.41 17.01 -15.18
CA SER A 233 8.31 16.61 -16.27
C SER A 233 8.55 17.71 -17.31
N GLY A 234 7.65 18.69 -17.45
CA GLY A 234 7.76 19.82 -18.38
C GLY A 234 8.62 20.99 -17.90
N ALA A 235 9.01 20.98 -16.62
CA ALA A 235 9.78 22.07 -16.02
C ALA A 235 11.18 22.25 -16.64
N SER A 236 11.67 23.49 -16.58
CA SER A 236 12.97 23.89 -17.14
C SER A 236 14.16 23.15 -16.52
N VAL A 237 14.10 22.89 -15.21
CA VAL A 237 15.12 22.14 -14.46
C VAL A 237 14.45 21.03 -13.68
N ARG A 238 15.02 19.83 -13.76
CA ARG A 238 14.58 18.66 -12.98
C ARG A 238 15.77 18.03 -12.27
N LEU A 239 15.51 17.51 -11.09
CA LEU A 239 16.46 16.84 -10.22
C LEU A 239 15.87 15.49 -9.79
N ALA A 240 16.70 14.45 -9.84
CA ALA A 240 16.45 13.19 -9.17
C ALA A 240 17.54 12.94 -8.12
N VAL A 241 17.14 12.52 -6.91
CA VAL A 241 18.07 12.06 -5.87
C VAL A 241 17.67 10.63 -5.50
N VAL A 242 18.58 9.70 -5.74
CA VAL A 242 18.43 8.32 -5.24
C VAL A 242 18.98 8.29 -3.82
N ALA A 243 18.45 7.44 -2.94
CA ALA A 243 19.07 7.14 -1.64
C ALA A 243 18.54 5.81 -1.11
N THR A 244 19.36 5.07 -0.35
CA THR A 244 18.96 3.82 0.32
C THR A 244 18.86 3.95 1.85
N SER A 245 19.24 5.11 2.40
CA SER A 245 19.11 5.45 3.82
C SER A 245 18.93 6.94 4.03
N TRP A 246 18.37 7.35 5.17
CA TRP A 246 18.23 8.77 5.52
C TRP A 246 19.58 9.44 5.69
N ALA A 247 20.55 8.76 6.32
CA ALA A 247 21.91 9.27 6.45
C ALA A 247 22.55 9.57 5.08
N GLU A 248 22.32 8.70 4.09
CA GLU A 248 22.79 8.93 2.73
C GLU A 248 22.04 10.09 2.05
N PHE A 249 20.72 10.16 2.20
CA PHE A 249 19.93 11.27 1.65
C PHE A 249 20.43 12.63 2.16
N GLU A 250 20.66 12.78 3.47
CA GLU A 250 21.15 14.03 4.05
C GLU A 250 22.55 14.41 3.51
N LYS A 251 23.44 13.42 3.34
CA LYS A 251 24.74 13.65 2.69
C LYS A 251 24.58 14.13 1.25
N ARG A 252 23.70 13.49 0.47
CA ARG A 252 23.43 13.84 -0.93
C ARG A 252 22.77 15.22 -1.04
N LYS A 253 21.85 15.55 -0.13
CA LYS A 253 21.22 16.86 0.01
C LYS A 253 22.26 17.96 0.24
N GLY A 254 23.18 17.75 1.19
CA GLY A 254 24.29 18.70 1.44
C GLY A 254 25.23 18.86 0.23
N LEU A 255 25.53 17.76 -0.47
CA LEU A 255 26.37 17.80 -1.66
C LEU A 255 25.70 18.59 -2.80
N ALA A 256 24.42 18.33 -3.06
CA ALA A 256 23.61 19.04 -4.03
C ALA A 256 23.59 20.55 -3.72
N ALA A 257 23.33 20.93 -2.46
CA ALA A 257 23.27 22.34 -2.06
C ALA A 257 24.56 23.12 -2.39
N SER A 258 25.72 22.48 -2.32
CA SER A 258 27.01 23.12 -2.62
C SER A 258 27.42 23.13 -4.10
N SER A 259 26.72 22.38 -4.95
CA SER A 259 27.22 22.05 -6.31
C SER A 259 26.18 22.20 -7.41
N LEU A 260 24.88 22.34 -7.09
CA LEU A 260 23.81 22.39 -8.09
C LEU A 260 23.97 23.55 -9.08
N SER A 261 24.45 24.70 -8.59
CA SER A 261 24.63 25.93 -9.36
C SER A 261 25.74 25.87 -10.42
N ASP A 262 26.59 24.85 -10.39
CA ASP A 262 27.69 24.65 -11.34
C ASP A 262 27.42 23.44 -12.26
N PRO A 263 26.95 23.66 -13.50
CA PRO A 263 26.68 22.59 -14.46
C PRO A 263 27.89 21.69 -14.75
N SER A 264 29.12 22.19 -14.59
CA SER A 264 30.33 21.37 -14.80
C SER A 264 30.47 20.26 -13.76
N ARG A 265 29.81 20.40 -12.60
CA ARG A 265 29.81 19.41 -11.51
C ARG A 265 28.65 18.42 -11.60
N TRP A 266 27.70 18.59 -12.52
CA TRP A 266 26.54 17.69 -12.61
C TRP A 266 26.93 16.26 -12.97
N GLY A 267 27.99 16.05 -13.75
CA GLY A 267 28.53 14.70 -14.00
C GLY A 267 29.06 14.02 -12.72
N PHE A 268 29.71 14.79 -11.85
CA PHE A 268 30.15 14.31 -10.54
C PHE A 268 28.96 14.02 -9.62
N LEU A 269 27.95 14.90 -9.60
CA LEU A 269 26.71 14.69 -8.84
C LEU A 269 25.99 13.41 -9.29
N ALA A 270 25.91 13.16 -10.60
CA ALA A 270 25.26 11.96 -11.13
C ALA A 270 25.95 10.69 -10.64
N ALA A 271 27.29 10.66 -10.57
CA ALA A 271 28.04 9.56 -9.99
C ALA A 271 27.82 9.36 -8.48
N GLN A 272 27.26 10.36 -7.79
CA GLN A 272 26.84 10.30 -6.39
C GLN A 272 25.33 10.04 -6.25
N GLY A 273 24.64 9.74 -7.36
CA GLY A 273 23.20 9.49 -7.40
C GLY A 273 22.33 10.74 -7.23
N ILE A 274 22.83 11.89 -7.69
CA ILE A 274 22.13 13.17 -7.80
C ILE A 274 22.14 13.58 -9.28
N MET A 275 21.03 13.40 -9.99
CA MET A 275 20.93 13.66 -11.43
C MET A 275 20.17 14.96 -11.68
N VAL A 276 20.79 15.90 -12.38
CA VAL A 276 20.16 17.18 -12.77
C VAL A 276 20.14 17.29 -14.29
N THR A 277 19.04 17.82 -14.82
CA THR A 277 18.92 18.12 -16.25
C THR A 277 18.16 19.42 -16.48
N ASP A 278 18.64 20.19 -17.45
CA ASP A 278 18.03 21.39 -18.03
C ASP A 278 17.56 21.16 -19.49
N LYS A 279 17.65 19.91 -19.97
CA LYS A 279 17.31 19.57 -21.35
C LYS A 279 15.81 19.54 -21.55
N PRO A 280 15.29 19.70 -22.78
CA PRO A 280 13.86 19.52 -23.04
C PRO A 280 13.35 18.16 -22.54
N ALA A 281 12.10 18.12 -22.08
CA ALA A 281 11.43 16.86 -21.74
C ALA A 281 11.32 15.93 -22.96
N MET A 282 11.28 14.63 -22.70
CA MET A 282 10.84 13.68 -23.72
C MET A 282 9.40 14.00 -24.13
N PRO A 283 9.05 13.83 -25.41
CA PRO A 283 7.68 14.08 -25.86
C PRO A 283 6.69 13.14 -25.15
N PRO A 284 5.44 13.55 -24.90
CA PRO A 284 4.45 12.74 -24.17
C PRO A 284 4.15 11.36 -24.78
N GLN A 285 4.45 11.16 -26.07
CA GLN A 285 4.28 9.89 -26.79
C GLN A 285 5.61 9.17 -27.04
N ALA A 286 6.65 9.50 -26.28
CA ALA A 286 7.91 8.76 -26.34
C ALA A 286 7.66 7.28 -26.02
N LYS A 287 8.10 6.42 -26.92
CA LYS A 287 7.97 4.96 -26.77
C LYS A 287 9.14 4.41 -25.97
N VAL A 288 8.87 3.37 -25.19
CA VAL A 288 9.88 2.66 -24.39
C VAL A 288 10.21 1.33 -25.06
N ALA A 289 11.50 1.07 -25.24
CA ALA A 289 12.00 -0.23 -25.69
C ALA A 289 12.71 -0.95 -24.54
N HIS A 290 12.28 -2.17 -24.20
CA HIS A 290 13.03 -3.04 -23.30
C HIS A 290 14.09 -3.82 -24.09
N MET A 291 15.34 -3.77 -23.62
CA MET A 291 16.47 -4.44 -24.24
C MET A 291 17.03 -5.49 -23.30
N TYR A 292 16.99 -6.74 -23.74
CA TYR A 292 17.39 -7.89 -22.92
C TYR A 292 18.83 -8.32 -23.27
N PRO A 293 19.74 -8.36 -22.27
CA PRO A 293 21.13 -8.71 -22.51
C PRO A 293 21.29 -10.19 -22.87
N GLY A 294 22.45 -10.51 -23.45
CA GLY A 294 22.88 -11.90 -23.61
C GLY A 294 23.58 -12.42 -22.35
N GLN A 295 24.21 -13.59 -22.47
CA GLN A 295 25.11 -14.11 -21.43
C GLN A 295 26.32 -13.19 -21.21
N GLY A 296 26.74 -13.00 -19.96
CA GLY A 296 27.94 -12.24 -19.58
C GLY A 296 27.75 -11.27 -18.43
N SER A 297 26.50 -10.91 -18.09
CA SER A 297 26.17 -9.98 -17.01
C SER A 297 25.68 -10.66 -15.73
N GLN A 298 25.75 -12.00 -15.66
CA GLN A 298 25.33 -12.77 -14.49
C GLN A 298 26.24 -12.53 -13.28
N TYR A 299 25.64 -12.50 -12.09
CA TYR A 299 26.36 -12.51 -10.83
C TYR A 299 25.50 -13.17 -9.74
N VAL A 300 26.16 -13.73 -8.73
CA VAL A 300 25.47 -14.33 -7.57
C VAL A 300 24.80 -13.20 -6.78
N GLY A 301 23.52 -13.39 -6.45
CA GLY A 301 22.69 -12.39 -5.76
C GLY A 301 21.94 -11.44 -6.69
N MET A 302 22.02 -11.61 -8.02
CA MET A 302 21.22 -10.80 -8.94
C MET A 302 19.73 -10.93 -8.64
N THR A 303 19.02 -9.80 -8.62
CA THR A 303 17.58 -9.69 -8.28
C THR A 303 17.18 -10.16 -6.89
N HIS A 304 18.12 -10.48 -5.99
CA HIS A 304 17.79 -10.97 -4.64
C HIS A 304 17.13 -9.92 -3.75
N ASP A 305 17.56 -8.66 -3.86
CA ASP A 305 16.90 -7.51 -3.24
C ASP A 305 15.47 -7.33 -3.76
N LEU A 306 15.27 -7.44 -5.07
CA LEU A 306 13.95 -7.38 -5.70
C LEU A 306 13.07 -8.55 -5.26
N TRP A 307 13.63 -9.76 -5.17
CA TRP A 307 12.93 -10.95 -4.69
C TRP A 307 12.45 -10.81 -3.24
N LYS A 308 13.23 -10.15 -2.38
CA LYS A 308 12.79 -9.85 -1.00
C LYS A 308 11.63 -8.85 -0.95
N ARG A 309 11.43 -8.04 -2.00
CA ARG A 309 10.52 -6.89 -1.97
C ARG A 309 9.25 -7.05 -2.80
N PHE A 310 9.32 -7.75 -3.93
CA PHE A 310 8.26 -7.79 -4.93
C PHE A 310 7.77 -9.22 -5.15
N SER A 311 6.47 -9.45 -4.91
CA SER A 311 5.84 -10.77 -5.12
C SER A 311 5.94 -11.24 -6.56
N ALA A 312 5.82 -10.33 -7.54
CA ALA A 312 6.04 -10.67 -8.95
C ALA A 312 7.40 -11.30 -9.23
N VAL A 313 8.45 -10.82 -8.55
CA VAL A 313 9.80 -11.39 -8.68
C VAL A 313 9.86 -12.76 -8.01
N GLN A 314 9.23 -12.92 -6.85
CA GLN A 314 9.13 -14.21 -6.16
C GLN A 314 8.42 -15.26 -7.02
N ASP A 315 7.33 -14.87 -7.68
CA ASP A 315 6.57 -15.75 -8.55
C ASP A 315 7.37 -16.19 -9.79
N VAL A 316 8.10 -15.28 -10.42
CA VAL A 316 8.97 -15.61 -11.56
C VAL A 316 10.05 -16.61 -11.13
N TRP A 317 10.72 -16.37 -10.00
CA TRP A 317 11.74 -17.30 -9.49
C TRP A 317 11.15 -18.66 -9.11
N ARG A 318 9.98 -18.69 -8.48
CA ARG A 318 9.27 -19.93 -8.15
C ARG A 318 8.90 -20.72 -9.40
N GLN A 319 8.37 -20.07 -10.43
CA GLN A 319 8.05 -20.70 -11.71
C GLN A 319 9.31 -21.26 -12.41
N ALA A 320 10.42 -20.52 -12.32
CA ALA A 320 11.70 -20.97 -12.84
C ALA A 320 12.19 -22.22 -12.10
N ASP A 321 12.10 -22.24 -10.78
CA ASP A 321 12.47 -23.40 -9.96
C ASP A 321 11.60 -24.61 -10.29
N GLU A 322 10.28 -24.45 -10.39
CA GLU A 322 9.34 -25.51 -10.78
C GLU A 322 9.71 -26.13 -12.13
N THR A 323 10.10 -25.30 -13.10
CA THR A 323 10.52 -25.77 -14.44
C THR A 323 11.89 -26.47 -14.40
N MET A 324 12.83 -25.88 -13.68
CA MET A 324 14.25 -26.24 -13.78
C MET A 324 14.66 -27.36 -12.83
N ILE A 325 13.87 -27.67 -11.80
CA ILE A 325 14.22 -28.71 -10.83
C ILE A 325 14.45 -30.08 -11.48
N GLU A 326 13.70 -30.42 -12.53
CA GLU A 326 13.90 -31.67 -13.29
C GLU A 326 15.16 -31.61 -14.16
N VAL A 327 15.50 -30.43 -14.68
CA VAL A 327 16.62 -30.22 -15.61
C VAL A 327 17.95 -30.13 -14.86
N LEU A 328 17.92 -29.69 -13.60
CA LEU A 328 19.10 -29.46 -12.76
C LEU A 328 19.25 -30.54 -11.67
N ASP A 329 18.82 -31.78 -11.96
CA ASP A 329 18.99 -32.95 -11.09
C ASP A 329 18.46 -32.74 -9.65
N GLY A 330 17.32 -32.06 -9.51
CA GLY A 330 16.66 -31.80 -8.22
C GLY A 330 17.07 -30.51 -7.52
N GLU A 331 17.96 -29.70 -8.12
CA GLU A 331 18.37 -28.41 -7.58
C GLU A 331 17.54 -27.25 -8.15
N SER A 332 17.18 -26.26 -7.31
CA SER A 332 16.47 -25.07 -7.76
C SER A 332 17.44 -23.96 -8.20
N LEU A 333 17.07 -23.17 -9.21
CA LEU A 333 17.88 -22.02 -9.65
C LEU A 333 18.06 -21.00 -8.52
N SER A 334 16.98 -20.72 -7.80
CA SER A 334 16.99 -19.76 -6.68
C SER A 334 18.00 -20.14 -5.58
N SER A 335 18.19 -21.44 -5.31
CA SER A 335 19.04 -21.92 -4.21
C SER A 335 20.51 -21.50 -4.34
N PHE A 336 21.02 -21.34 -5.57
CA PHE A 336 22.39 -20.93 -5.82
C PHE A 336 22.53 -19.54 -6.42
N VAL A 337 21.47 -18.95 -7.00
CA VAL A 337 21.51 -17.58 -7.52
C VAL A 337 21.12 -16.55 -6.45
N LEU A 338 20.03 -16.76 -5.71
CA LEU A 338 19.49 -15.79 -4.73
C LEU A 338 20.21 -15.86 -3.38
N ARG A 339 21.55 -15.84 -3.42
CA ARG A 339 22.41 -15.90 -2.24
C ARG A 339 22.99 -14.52 -1.92
N SER A 340 23.16 -14.23 -0.64
CA SER A 340 23.82 -13.02 -0.14
C SER A 340 24.68 -13.36 1.09
N ASN A 341 25.56 -12.44 1.51
CA ASN A 341 26.39 -12.59 2.71
C ASN A 341 27.31 -13.83 2.71
N LEU A 342 27.79 -14.22 1.53
CA LEU A 342 28.70 -15.34 1.36
C LEU A 342 30.12 -14.98 1.83
N SER A 343 30.82 -15.95 2.41
CA SER A 343 32.27 -15.87 2.58
C SER A 343 32.96 -15.79 1.21
N LYS A 344 34.23 -15.38 1.20
CA LYS A 344 35.00 -15.27 -0.06
C LYS A 344 35.06 -16.59 -0.84
N ASP A 345 35.21 -17.71 -0.12
CA ASP A 345 35.31 -19.03 -0.74
C ASP A 345 33.95 -19.49 -1.29
N GLU A 346 32.87 -19.29 -0.53
CA GLU A 346 31.50 -19.59 -0.99
C GLU A 346 31.07 -18.73 -2.18
N ALA A 347 31.43 -17.45 -2.18
CA ALA A 347 31.14 -16.54 -3.29
C ALA A 347 31.86 -17.01 -4.55
N LYS A 348 33.14 -17.38 -4.44
CA LYS A 348 33.92 -17.91 -5.56
C LYS A 348 33.33 -19.21 -6.11
N GLU A 349 32.96 -20.14 -5.25
CA GLU A 349 32.33 -21.40 -5.66
C GLU A 349 30.99 -21.17 -6.35
N ALA A 350 30.14 -20.30 -5.80
CA ALA A 350 28.85 -19.95 -6.39
C ALA A 350 29.02 -19.26 -7.75
N GLU A 351 30.01 -18.37 -7.90
CA GLU A 351 30.33 -17.74 -9.18
C GLU A 351 30.88 -18.74 -10.20
N GLU A 352 31.74 -19.68 -9.79
CA GLU A 352 32.26 -20.73 -10.66
C GLU A 352 31.13 -21.64 -11.16
N LYS A 353 30.19 -21.98 -10.28
CA LYS A 353 28.98 -22.70 -10.67
C LYS A 353 28.14 -21.90 -11.66
N LEU A 354 27.84 -20.64 -11.36
CA LEU A 354 27.02 -19.76 -12.21
C LEU A 354 27.69 -19.40 -13.53
N LYS A 355 28.97 -19.75 -13.76
CA LYS A 355 29.63 -19.62 -15.08
C LYS A 355 29.36 -20.78 -16.02
N ARG A 356 28.88 -21.92 -15.52
CA ARG A 356 28.53 -23.06 -16.37
C ARG A 356 27.24 -22.73 -17.13
N THR A 357 27.26 -22.95 -18.43
CA THR A 357 26.24 -22.47 -19.37
C THR A 357 24.83 -22.95 -19.02
N GLU A 358 24.71 -24.21 -18.60
CA GLU A 358 23.47 -24.87 -18.18
C GLU A 358 22.79 -24.20 -16.98
N TYR A 359 23.54 -23.48 -16.14
CA TYR A 359 22.98 -22.66 -15.06
C TYR A 359 22.89 -21.19 -15.45
N THR A 360 23.87 -20.69 -16.20
CA THR A 360 23.97 -19.27 -16.57
C THR A 360 22.76 -18.83 -17.39
N GLN A 361 22.41 -19.58 -18.44
CA GLN A 361 21.37 -19.16 -19.38
C GLN A 361 19.98 -19.13 -18.71
N PRO A 362 19.53 -20.19 -18.01
CA PRO A 362 18.24 -20.15 -17.32
C PRO A 362 18.20 -19.11 -16.20
N ALA A 363 19.30 -18.90 -15.46
CA ALA A 363 19.37 -17.89 -14.41
C ALA A 363 19.25 -16.46 -14.96
N MET A 364 19.98 -16.14 -16.04
CA MET A 364 19.90 -14.84 -16.71
C MET A 364 18.50 -14.57 -17.25
N LEU A 365 17.92 -15.56 -17.92
CA LEU A 365 16.57 -15.47 -18.47
C LEU A 365 15.51 -15.22 -17.38
N THR A 366 15.67 -15.89 -16.23
CA THR A 366 14.81 -15.72 -15.05
C THR A 366 14.96 -14.32 -14.46
N ALA A 367 16.19 -13.81 -14.33
CA ALA A 367 16.46 -12.47 -13.81
C ALA A 367 15.87 -11.36 -14.71
N ASP A 368 16.02 -11.50 -16.03
CA ASP A 368 15.44 -10.57 -17.01
C ASP A 368 13.91 -10.50 -16.89
N LEU A 369 13.25 -11.66 -16.83
CA LEU A 369 11.79 -11.73 -16.69
C LEU A 369 11.32 -11.24 -15.32
N ALA A 370 12.11 -11.47 -14.26
CA ALA A 370 11.82 -10.96 -12.92
C ALA A 370 11.79 -9.43 -12.89
N ILE A 371 12.81 -8.79 -13.49
CA ILE A 371 12.87 -7.34 -13.62
C ILE A 371 11.71 -6.82 -14.47
N GLU A 372 11.45 -7.45 -15.61
CA GLU A 372 10.31 -7.06 -16.47
C GLU A 372 8.99 -7.14 -15.72
N ARG A 373 8.74 -8.23 -14.98
CA ARG A 373 7.48 -8.40 -14.26
C ARG A 373 7.32 -7.35 -13.16
N ALA A 374 8.40 -7.02 -12.45
CA ALA A 374 8.39 -5.94 -11.49
C ALA A 374 8.03 -4.58 -12.12
N LEU A 375 8.60 -4.28 -13.30
CA LEU A 375 8.26 -3.07 -14.07
C LEU A 375 6.80 -3.07 -14.52
N ASN A 376 6.32 -4.20 -15.06
CA ASN A 376 4.96 -4.36 -15.57
C ASN A 376 3.89 -4.18 -14.47
N ASP A 377 4.14 -4.68 -13.26
CA ASP A 377 3.26 -4.51 -12.10
C ASP A 377 3.12 -3.04 -11.67
N HIS A 378 4.11 -2.20 -12.00
CA HIS A 378 4.08 -0.75 -11.79
C HIS A 378 3.63 0.02 -13.04
N GLY A 379 3.07 -0.67 -14.04
CA GLY A 379 2.54 -0.06 -15.26
C GLY A 379 3.60 0.32 -16.31
N LEU A 380 4.86 -0.01 -16.09
CA LEU A 380 5.96 0.24 -17.03
C LEU A 380 6.06 -0.91 -18.03
N LYS A 381 5.25 -0.85 -19.08
CA LYS A 381 5.20 -1.85 -20.16
C LYS A 381 5.98 -1.36 -21.39
N PRO A 382 6.72 -2.23 -22.09
CA PRO A 382 7.41 -1.84 -23.31
C PRO A 382 6.45 -1.64 -24.48
N ASP A 383 6.75 -0.66 -25.34
CA ASP A 383 6.17 -0.55 -26.69
C ASP A 383 6.89 -1.46 -27.68
N MET A 384 8.16 -1.76 -27.40
CA MET A 384 9.05 -2.55 -28.25
C MET A 384 9.98 -3.40 -27.39
N VAL A 385 10.37 -4.56 -27.89
CA VAL A 385 11.31 -5.45 -27.21
C VAL A 385 12.40 -5.87 -28.18
N ALA A 386 13.62 -6.03 -27.67
CA ALA A 386 14.74 -6.56 -28.42
C ALA A 386 15.67 -7.34 -27.48
N GLY A 387 16.27 -8.39 -28.00
CA GLY A 387 17.19 -9.23 -27.22
C GLY A 387 18.45 -9.53 -28.00
N HIS A 388 19.56 -9.73 -27.29
CA HIS A 388 20.81 -10.19 -27.91
C HIS A 388 21.09 -11.65 -27.54
N SER A 389 21.08 -12.56 -28.53
CA SER A 389 21.30 -13.99 -28.35
C SER A 389 20.32 -14.58 -27.31
N LEU A 390 20.77 -14.93 -26.10
CA LEU A 390 19.89 -15.43 -25.04
C LEU A 390 18.74 -14.46 -24.73
N GLY A 391 18.99 -13.16 -24.74
CA GLY A 391 17.97 -12.15 -24.48
C GLY A 391 16.82 -12.17 -25.49
N GLU A 392 16.97 -12.81 -26.66
CA GLU A 392 15.86 -12.97 -27.60
C GLU A 392 14.72 -13.81 -27.01
N TYR A 393 15.03 -14.79 -26.14
CA TYR A 393 14.01 -15.55 -25.42
C TYR A 393 13.21 -14.65 -24.48
N ALA A 394 13.88 -13.77 -23.74
CA ALA A 394 13.22 -12.79 -22.86
C ALA A 394 12.33 -11.83 -23.66
N ALA A 395 12.81 -11.35 -24.81
CA ALA A 395 12.02 -10.51 -25.70
C ALA A 395 10.78 -11.24 -26.25
N LEU A 396 10.91 -12.51 -26.65
CA LEU A 396 9.78 -13.32 -27.12
C LEU A 396 8.75 -13.59 -26.02
N MET A 397 9.20 -13.79 -24.78
CA MET A 397 8.30 -13.94 -23.62
C MET A 397 7.57 -12.64 -23.30
N SER A 398 8.29 -11.51 -23.27
CA SER A 398 7.69 -10.19 -23.04
C SER A 398 6.66 -9.82 -24.12
N ALA A 399 6.90 -10.23 -25.38
CA ALA A 399 5.95 -10.07 -26.48
C ALA A 399 4.75 -11.05 -26.43
N GLY A 400 4.72 -11.99 -25.48
CA GLY A 400 3.67 -13.00 -25.35
C GLY A 400 3.70 -14.10 -26.41
N ILE A 401 4.83 -14.27 -27.11
CA ILE A 401 4.99 -15.27 -28.18
C ILE A 401 5.42 -16.62 -27.60
N MET A 402 6.27 -16.60 -26.56
CA MET A 402 6.84 -17.79 -25.93
C MET A 402 6.46 -17.80 -24.44
N ASP A 403 6.16 -18.98 -23.89
CA ASP A 403 5.98 -19.15 -22.45
C ASP A 403 7.31 -19.44 -21.73
N MET A 404 7.29 -19.27 -20.41
CA MET A 404 8.50 -19.40 -19.58
C MET A 404 9.03 -20.83 -19.51
N ASP A 405 8.16 -21.84 -19.45
CA ASP A 405 8.60 -23.25 -19.34
C ASP A 405 9.39 -23.67 -20.59
N ASN A 406 8.84 -23.38 -21.78
CA ASN A 406 9.51 -23.65 -23.05
C ASN A 406 10.82 -22.86 -23.19
N ALA A 407 10.83 -21.59 -22.79
CA ALA A 407 12.00 -20.74 -22.90
C ALA A 407 13.15 -21.22 -21.99
N LEU A 408 12.85 -21.59 -20.75
CA LEU A 408 13.84 -22.09 -19.79
C LEU A 408 14.42 -23.45 -20.23
N ARG A 409 13.57 -24.38 -20.67
CA ARG A 409 14.01 -25.69 -21.18
C ARG A 409 14.87 -25.53 -22.42
N ALA A 410 14.52 -24.62 -23.33
CA ALA A 410 15.33 -24.32 -24.51
C ALA A 410 16.68 -23.67 -24.15
N ALA A 411 16.69 -22.76 -23.17
CA ALA A 411 17.92 -22.13 -22.68
C ALA A 411 18.86 -23.13 -21.99
N ALA A 412 18.32 -24.12 -21.29
CA ALA A 412 19.12 -25.16 -20.64
C ALA A 412 19.68 -26.20 -21.62
N ALA A 413 18.98 -26.45 -22.74
CA ALA A 413 19.39 -27.41 -23.76
C ALA A 413 20.46 -26.88 -24.74
N ARG A 414 20.72 -25.57 -24.73
CA ARG A 414 21.62 -24.87 -25.65
C ARG A 414 23.02 -24.68 -25.06
#